data_AF-A0A1V9YMD4-F1
#
_entry.id   AF-A0A1V9YMD4-F1
#
_cell.length_a   1.000
_cell.length_b   1.000
_cell.length_c   1.000
_cell.angle_alpha   90.00
_cell.angle_beta   90.00
_cell.angle_gamma   90.00
#
_symmetry.space_group_name_H-M   'P 1'
#
loop_
_entity.id
_entity.type
_entity.pdbx_description
1 polymer ?
#
loop_
_entity_poly.entity_id
_entity_poly.type
_entity_poly.pdbx_seq_one_letter_code
_entity_poly.pdbx_strand_id
1 'polypeptide(L)'
;MEGYLRFRGKCKEWQAAHDKVLRLVTAFQSQVGKTKEIEEPPMVEDEGMELVGLRGYGGNRSLDAYLAEGTLAALKEYPRKVQELLLDMYDILEETKKRIMTMTTAEALDSGPSGMQCSPMQYLRFITAELDMYESEYQHIAIVMASMEFATATGTMNAFMTSLSTQPFINIDTILAITEQHNHSYHLMKAEPKDEWV
;
A
#
# COMPACT_ATOMS: atom_id res chain seq x y z
N MET A 1 0.92 -10.47 -22.39
CA MET A 1 -0.15 -10.58 -21.37
C MET A 1 0.34 -11.12 -20.02
N GLU A 2 1.12 -12.21 -19.95
CA GLU A 2 1.54 -12.85 -18.67
C GLU A 2 2.21 -11.88 -17.66
N GLY A 3 3.18 -11.07 -18.10
CA GLY A 3 3.87 -10.10 -17.25
C GLY A 3 2.93 -9.07 -16.62
N TYR A 4 1.95 -8.57 -17.39
CA TYR A 4 0.92 -7.66 -16.89
C TYR A 4 0.04 -8.32 -15.81
N LEU A 5 -0.39 -9.56 -16.01
CA LEU A 5 -1.23 -10.27 -15.01
C LEU A 5 -0.45 -10.55 -13.73
N ARG A 6 0.82 -10.96 -13.84
CA ARG A 6 1.71 -11.13 -12.68
C ARG A 6 1.90 -9.81 -11.94
N PHE A 7 2.15 -8.73 -12.67
CA PHE A 7 2.29 -7.39 -12.10
C PHE A 7 1.01 -6.95 -11.36
N ARG A 8 -0.17 -7.16 -11.94
CA ARG A 8 -1.45 -6.89 -11.27
C ARG A 8 -1.66 -7.72 -9.99
N GLY A 9 -1.09 -8.92 -9.92
CA GLY A 9 -1.01 -9.69 -8.68
C GLY A 9 -0.19 -8.95 -7.61
N LYS A 10 0.99 -8.47 -7.99
CA LYS A 10 1.86 -7.67 -7.11
C LYS A 10 1.23 -6.34 -6.68
N CYS A 11 0.47 -5.66 -7.55
CA CYS A 11 -0.31 -4.48 -7.16
C CYS A 11 -1.28 -4.77 -6.00
N LYS A 12 -1.90 -5.95 -5.98
CA LYS A 12 -2.80 -6.34 -4.88
C LYS A 12 -2.05 -6.66 -3.60
N GLU A 13 -0.91 -7.33 -3.70
CA GLU A 13 -0.01 -7.57 -2.57
C GLU A 13 0.47 -6.24 -1.97
N TRP A 14 0.79 -5.26 -2.83
CA TRP A 14 1.13 -3.92 -2.42
C TRP A 14 0.00 -3.23 -1.67
N GLN A 15 -1.22 -3.22 -2.21
CA GLN A 15 -2.37 -2.61 -1.55
C GLN A 15 -2.62 -3.23 -0.17
N ALA A 16 -2.55 -4.56 -0.06
CA ALA A 16 -2.69 -5.25 1.22
C ALA A 16 -1.56 -4.89 2.19
N ALA A 17 -0.35 -4.68 1.69
CA ALA A 17 0.76 -4.19 2.47
C ALA A 17 0.53 -2.75 2.94
N HIS A 18 0.09 -1.85 2.07
CA HIS A 18 -0.23 -0.47 2.44
C HIS A 18 -1.32 -0.40 3.53
N ASP A 19 -2.41 -1.14 3.37
CA ASP A 19 -3.48 -1.23 4.38
C ASP A 19 -2.96 -1.70 5.74
N LYS A 20 -1.99 -2.62 5.75
CA LYS A 20 -1.36 -3.12 6.97
C LYS A 20 -0.49 -2.06 7.64
N VAL A 21 0.20 -1.19 6.88
CA VAL A 21 0.92 -0.03 7.45
C VAL A 21 -0.05 0.87 8.18
N LEU A 22 -1.15 1.24 7.53
CA LEU A 22 -2.15 2.15 8.11
C LEU A 22 -2.70 1.58 9.43
N ARG A 23 -2.96 0.27 9.48
CA ARG A 23 -3.39 -0.41 10.71
C ARG A 23 -2.32 -0.37 11.81
N LEU A 24 -1.06 -0.62 11.47
CA LEU A 24 0.04 -0.58 12.43
C LEU A 24 0.28 0.83 12.98
N VAL A 25 0.23 1.85 12.12
CA VAL A 25 0.37 3.25 12.55
C VAL A 25 -0.80 3.64 13.45
N THR A 26 -2.04 3.28 13.09
CA THR A 26 -3.22 3.53 13.93
C THR A 26 -3.12 2.82 15.28
N ALA A 27 -2.64 1.58 15.30
CA ALA A 27 -2.43 0.82 16.53
C ALA A 27 -1.37 1.48 17.42
N PHE A 28 -0.23 1.88 16.84
CA PHE A 28 0.84 2.59 17.54
C PHE A 28 0.35 3.92 18.12
N GLN A 29 -0.38 4.73 17.34
CA GLN A 29 -0.99 5.97 17.82
C GLN A 29 -1.94 5.73 19.01
N SER A 30 -2.80 4.71 18.93
CA SER A 30 -3.72 4.37 20.02
C SER A 30 -2.99 3.93 21.28
N GLN A 31 -1.88 3.20 21.14
CA GLN A 31 -1.06 2.76 22.26
C GLN A 31 -0.33 3.93 22.91
N VAL A 32 0.35 4.78 22.13
CA VAL A 32 1.09 5.95 22.64
C VAL A 32 0.16 7.01 23.23
N GLY A 33 -1.01 7.25 22.63
CA GLY A 33 -2.01 8.18 23.17
C GLY A 33 -2.49 7.78 24.56
N LYS A 34 -2.75 6.48 24.76
CA LYS A 34 -3.10 5.94 26.09
C LYS A 34 -1.95 6.07 27.10
N THR A 35 -0.69 6.05 26.66
CA THR A 35 0.48 6.24 27.56
C THR A 35 0.55 7.66 28.07
N LYS A 36 0.34 8.64 27.18
CA LYS A 36 0.37 10.07 27.53
C LYS A 36 -0.78 10.47 28.47
N GLU A 37 -1.97 9.91 28.29
CA GLU A 37 -3.11 10.10 29.21
C GLU A 37 -2.88 9.54 30.62
N ILE A 38 -1.93 8.60 30.80
CA ILE A 38 -1.58 8.03 32.10
C ILE A 38 -0.44 8.83 32.77
N GLU A 39 0.48 9.39 31.99
CA GLU A 39 1.57 10.25 32.49
C GLU A 39 1.12 11.66 32.88
N GLU A 40 0.07 12.19 32.26
CA GLU A 40 -0.58 13.42 32.72
C GLU A 40 -1.57 13.09 33.86
N PRO A 41 -1.24 13.37 35.14
CA PRO A 41 -2.22 13.22 36.21
C PRO A 41 -3.42 14.12 35.88
N PRO A 42 -4.67 13.66 36.11
CA PRO A 42 -5.82 14.53 35.95
C PRO A 42 -5.61 15.76 36.84
N MET A 43 -5.53 16.95 36.24
CA MET A 43 -5.57 18.20 37.00
C MET A 43 -6.96 18.28 37.64
N VAL A 44 -7.04 17.90 38.91
CA VAL A 44 -8.19 18.20 39.74
C VAL A 44 -8.03 19.66 40.15
N GLU A 45 -8.87 20.53 39.60
CA GLU A 45 -9.02 21.89 40.14
C GLU A 45 -9.53 21.75 41.58
N ASP A 46 -8.71 22.23 42.51
CA ASP A 46 -8.84 22.08 43.94
C ASP A 46 -9.98 22.97 44.48
N GLU A 47 -11.11 22.36 44.82
CA GLU A 47 -12.02 22.88 45.86
C GLU A 47 -12.14 21.85 46.99
N GLY A 48 -11.05 21.68 47.74
CA GLY A 48 -11.07 21.48 49.18
C GLY A 48 -11.94 20.33 49.71
N MET A 49 -11.49 19.08 49.54
CA MET A 49 -11.73 18.04 50.56
C MET A 49 -10.84 16.81 50.36
N GLU A 50 -10.21 16.43 51.48
CA GLU A 50 -9.53 15.18 51.85
C GLU A 50 -9.37 14.05 50.81
N LEU A 51 -8.09 13.73 50.58
CA LEU A 51 -7.53 12.49 50.04
C LEU A 51 -8.06 11.23 50.75
N VAL A 52 -9.21 10.71 50.32
CA VAL A 52 -9.59 9.31 50.55
C VAL A 52 -10.24 8.77 49.28
N GLY A 53 -9.43 8.20 48.39
CA GLY A 53 -9.91 7.63 47.13
C GLY A 53 -8.89 6.93 46.26
N LEU A 54 -7.73 6.53 46.79
CA LEU A 54 -6.77 5.61 46.15
C LEU A 54 -7.34 4.17 46.07
N ARG A 55 -8.58 4.03 45.62
CA ARG A 55 -9.33 2.77 45.54
C ARG A 55 -10.24 2.80 44.31
N GLY A 56 -9.63 2.93 43.14
CA GLY A 56 -10.34 2.99 41.86
C GLY A 56 -9.52 2.58 40.63
N TYR A 57 -8.19 2.57 40.70
CA TYR A 57 -7.32 2.03 39.63
C TYR A 57 -7.19 0.49 39.69
N GLY A 58 -8.26 -0.19 40.07
CA GLY A 58 -8.36 -1.65 40.13
C GLY A 58 -8.97 -2.20 38.85
N GLY A 59 -8.25 -2.13 37.74
CA GLY A 59 -8.64 -2.79 36.50
C GLY A 59 -7.50 -2.76 35.51
N ASN A 60 -6.71 -3.85 35.48
CA ASN A 60 -5.71 -4.22 34.46
C ASN A 60 -5.61 -3.29 33.24
N ARG A 61 -5.02 -2.10 33.43
CA ARG A 61 -4.61 -1.20 32.36
C ARG A 61 -3.13 -0.85 32.54
N SER A 62 -2.33 -1.84 32.95
CA SER A 62 -0.89 -1.80 32.68
C SER A 62 -0.76 -1.73 31.17
N LEU A 63 -0.51 -0.52 30.71
CA LEU A 63 -0.22 -0.26 29.32
C LEU A 63 1.05 -1.03 29.00
N ASP A 64 0.94 -1.98 28.09
CA ASP A 64 2.05 -2.89 27.82
C ASP A 64 3.05 -2.14 26.95
N ALA A 65 4.00 -1.45 27.58
CA ALA A 65 5.07 -0.73 26.88
C ALA A 65 5.78 -1.64 25.85
N TYR A 66 5.87 -2.95 26.17
CA TYR A 66 6.36 -3.98 25.26
C TYR A 66 5.50 -4.16 24.00
N LEU A 67 4.18 -3.96 24.09
CA LEU A 67 3.27 -4.01 22.94
C LEU A 67 3.49 -2.81 22.01
N ALA A 68 3.73 -1.62 22.58
CA ALA A 68 4.02 -0.42 21.80
C ALA A 68 5.42 -0.47 21.16
N GLU A 69 6.41 -1.00 21.88
CA GLU A 69 7.75 -1.29 21.35
C GLU A 69 7.70 -2.33 20.23
N GLY A 70 6.95 -3.42 20.41
CA GLY A 70 6.75 -4.42 19.37
C GLY A 70 6.05 -3.86 18.13
N THR A 71 5.09 -2.96 18.32
CA THR A 71 4.40 -2.28 17.20
C THR A 71 5.33 -1.31 16.48
N LEU A 72 6.17 -0.56 17.20
CA LEU A 72 7.19 0.31 16.61
C LEU A 72 8.25 -0.49 15.85
N ALA A 73 8.74 -1.60 16.42
CA ALA A 73 9.67 -2.50 15.74
C ALA A 73 9.07 -3.04 14.43
N ALA A 74 7.81 -3.48 14.47
CA ALA A 74 7.10 -3.94 13.27
C ALA A 74 6.93 -2.84 12.20
N LEU A 75 6.73 -1.58 12.61
CA LEU A 75 6.71 -0.41 11.71
C LEU A 75 8.09 -0.13 11.11
N LYS A 76 9.17 -0.22 11.90
CA LYS A 76 10.55 0.00 11.45
C LYS A 76 11.05 -1.07 10.49
N GLU A 77 10.59 -2.32 10.64
CA GLU A 77 10.90 -3.40 9.70
C GLU A 77 10.07 -3.35 8.42
N TYR A 78 8.98 -2.59 8.42
CA TYR A 78 8.00 -2.58 7.34
C TYR A 78 8.56 -2.15 5.97
N PRO A 79 9.39 -1.09 5.88
CA PRO A 79 9.95 -0.67 4.60
C PRO A 79 10.68 -1.81 3.88
N ARG A 80 11.37 -2.69 4.61
CA ARG A 80 12.06 -3.84 4.00
C ARG A 80 11.09 -4.78 3.27
N LYS A 81 9.92 -5.06 3.86
CA LYS A 81 8.90 -5.94 3.27
C LYS A 81 8.30 -5.33 2.00
N VAL A 82 8.10 -4.02 1.98
CA VAL A 82 7.61 -3.30 0.79
C VAL A 82 8.71 -3.21 -0.27
N GLN A 83 9.97 -3.06 0.13
CA GLN A 83 11.11 -3.06 -0.77
C GLN A 83 11.23 -4.40 -1.52
N GLU A 84 11.05 -5.54 -0.84
CA GLU A 84 11.04 -6.86 -1.47
C GLU A 84 9.94 -6.97 -2.54
N LEU A 85 8.74 -6.45 -2.28
CA LEU A 85 7.67 -6.38 -3.29
C LEU A 85 8.02 -5.48 -4.48
N LEU A 86 8.68 -4.35 -4.22
CA LEU A 86 9.13 -3.44 -5.28
C LEU A 86 10.18 -4.11 -6.19
N LEU A 87 11.11 -4.86 -5.61
CA LEU A 87 12.12 -5.62 -6.36
C LEU A 87 11.47 -6.70 -7.24
N ASP A 88 10.49 -7.45 -6.71
CA ASP A 88 9.72 -8.41 -7.51
C ASP A 88 9.01 -7.74 -8.70
N MET A 89 8.49 -6.51 -8.50
CA MET A 89 7.87 -5.73 -9.57
C MET A 89 8.88 -5.31 -10.65
N TYR A 90 10.10 -4.90 -10.26
CA TYR A 90 11.17 -4.59 -11.21
C TYR A 90 11.60 -5.82 -12.01
N ASP A 91 11.68 -7.00 -11.37
CA ASP A 91 12.00 -8.24 -12.06
C ASP A 91 10.93 -8.58 -13.12
N ILE A 92 9.64 -8.40 -12.80
CA ILE A 92 8.55 -8.54 -13.76
C ILE A 92 8.68 -7.55 -14.91
N LEU A 93 9.04 -6.29 -14.64
CA LEU A 93 9.26 -5.28 -15.68
C LEU A 93 10.39 -5.70 -16.63
N GLU A 94 11.54 -6.11 -16.11
CA GLU A 94 12.71 -6.52 -16.89
C GLU A 94 12.44 -7.79 -17.71
N GLU A 95 11.77 -8.80 -17.13
CA GLU A 95 11.32 -9.99 -17.85
C GLU A 95 10.34 -9.63 -18.98
N THR A 96 9.37 -8.76 -18.69
CA THR A 96 8.36 -8.33 -19.68
C THR A 96 9.01 -7.56 -20.82
N LYS A 97 9.93 -6.65 -20.51
CA LYS A 97 10.70 -5.88 -21.48
C LYS A 97 11.52 -6.78 -22.38
N LYS A 98 12.27 -7.73 -21.81
CA LYS A 98 13.07 -8.71 -22.58
C LYS A 98 12.20 -9.51 -23.54
N ARG A 99 11.08 -10.04 -23.07
CA ARG A 99 10.14 -10.80 -23.91
C ARG A 99 9.60 -9.98 -25.08
N ILE A 100 9.20 -8.73 -24.83
CA ILE A 100 8.70 -7.83 -25.88
C ILE A 100 9.80 -7.51 -26.91
N MET A 101 11.04 -7.29 -26.46
CA MET A 101 12.16 -7.01 -27.38
C MET A 101 12.55 -8.20 -28.26
N THR A 102 12.24 -9.42 -27.83
CA THR A 102 12.48 -10.65 -28.61
C THR A 102 11.31 -11.05 -29.49
N MET A 103 10.15 -10.39 -29.38
CA MET A 103 8.98 -10.69 -30.21
C MET A 103 9.24 -10.33 -31.67
N THR A 104 8.91 -11.26 -32.56
CA THR A 104 8.85 -10.96 -34.00
C THR A 104 7.64 -10.09 -34.31
N THR A 105 7.65 -9.34 -35.42
CA THR A 105 6.52 -8.49 -35.84
C THR A 105 5.20 -9.26 -35.98
N ALA A 106 5.26 -10.56 -36.26
CA ALA A 106 4.08 -11.44 -36.33
C ALA A 106 3.51 -11.81 -34.95
N GLU A 107 4.34 -11.85 -33.90
CA GLU A 107 3.91 -12.11 -32.50
C GLU A 107 3.53 -10.82 -31.77
N ALA A 108 4.03 -9.67 -32.23
CA ALA A 108 3.64 -8.35 -31.74
C ALA A 108 2.25 -7.91 -32.23
N LEU A 109 1.79 -8.49 -33.35
CA LEU A 109 0.42 -8.42 -33.85
C LEU A 109 -0.39 -9.55 -33.20
N ASP A 110 -0.94 -9.28 -32.02
CA ASP A 110 -1.87 -10.20 -31.35
C ASP A 110 -3.07 -10.45 -32.28
N SER A 111 -3.38 -11.73 -32.55
CA SER A 111 -4.31 -12.16 -33.60
C SER A 111 -5.80 -11.99 -33.24
N GLY A 112 -6.12 -11.11 -32.28
CA GLY A 112 -7.50 -10.79 -31.91
C GLY A 112 -8.14 -9.72 -32.81
N PRO A 113 -9.42 -9.37 -32.56
CA PRO A 113 -10.14 -8.40 -33.37
C PRO A 113 -9.38 -7.07 -33.42
N SER A 114 -8.93 -6.71 -34.63
CA SER A 114 -8.03 -5.59 -34.87
C SER A 114 -8.64 -4.28 -34.38
N GLY A 115 -8.06 -3.68 -33.35
CA GLY A 115 -8.38 -2.33 -32.90
C GLY A 115 -8.77 -2.18 -31.43
N MET A 116 -9.08 -3.27 -30.71
CA MET A 116 -9.51 -3.17 -29.30
C MET A 116 -8.51 -3.75 -28.29
N GLN A 117 -7.60 -4.65 -28.69
CA GLN A 117 -6.62 -5.25 -27.78
C GLN A 117 -5.45 -4.31 -27.44
N CYS A 118 -5.04 -4.29 -26.17
CA CYS A 118 -3.84 -3.56 -25.75
C CYS A 118 -2.59 -4.23 -26.34
N SER A 119 -1.74 -3.45 -26.98
CA SER A 119 -0.46 -3.94 -27.48
C SER A 119 0.49 -4.32 -26.34
N PRO A 120 1.48 -5.21 -26.59
CA PRO A 120 2.52 -5.52 -25.62
C PRO A 120 3.23 -4.27 -25.09
N MET A 121 3.44 -3.26 -25.95
CA MET A 121 4.04 -1.98 -25.57
C MET A 121 3.16 -1.16 -24.63
N GLN A 122 1.83 -1.20 -24.79
CA GLN A 122 0.91 -0.58 -23.85
C GLN A 122 0.98 -1.25 -22.48
N TYR A 123 1.05 -2.59 -22.41
CA TYR A 123 1.25 -3.29 -21.14
C TYR A 123 2.59 -2.94 -20.48
N LEU A 124 3.66 -2.79 -21.27
CA LEU A 124 4.95 -2.33 -20.73
C LEU A 124 4.84 -0.92 -20.15
N ARG A 125 4.21 0.02 -20.88
CA ARG A 125 3.97 1.39 -20.39
C ARG A 125 3.14 1.42 -19.12
N PHE A 126 2.14 0.55 -19.01
CA PHE A 126 1.35 0.38 -17.80
C PHE A 126 2.22 -0.02 -16.61
N ILE A 127 3.01 -1.09 -16.78
CA ILE A 127 3.89 -1.60 -15.71
C ILE A 127 4.86 -0.52 -15.27
N THR A 128 5.50 0.18 -16.22
CA THR A 128 6.44 1.27 -15.90
C THR A 128 5.75 2.39 -15.11
N ALA A 129 4.59 2.88 -15.56
CA ALA A 129 3.91 3.99 -14.90
C ALA A 129 3.45 3.64 -13.47
N GLU A 130 2.91 2.44 -13.26
CA GLU A 130 2.52 1.96 -11.93
C GLU A 130 3.74 1.74 -11.03
N LEU A 131 4.85 1.25 -11.59
CA LEU A 131 6.05 1.00 -10.82
C LEU A 131 6.70 2.31 -10.34
N ASP A 132 6.73 3.35 -11.18
CA ASP A 132 7.17 4.69 -10.79
C ASP A 132 6.32 5.25 -9.61
N MET A 133 5.01 4.99 -9.63
CA MET A 133 4.11 5.36 -8.54
C MET A 133 4.43 4.60 -7.24
N TYR A 134 4.63 3.28 -7.31
CA TYR A 134 4.98 2.46 -6.15
C TYR A 134 6.38 2.79 -5.60
N GLU A 135 7.34 3.13 -6.45
CA GLU A 135 8.66 3.59 -6.00
C GLU A 135 8.54 4.89 -5.18
N SER A 136 7.76 5.86 -5.67
CA SER A 136 7.49 7.11 -4.93
C SER A 136 6.78 6.83 -3.60
N GLU A 137 5.82 5.91 -3.59
CA GLU A 137 5.10 5.53 -2.37
C GLU A 137 6.02 4.82 -1.36
N TYR A 138 6.92 3.95 -1.83
CA TYR A 138 7.92 3.30 -0.99
C TYR A 138 8.85 4.31 -0.33
N GLN A 139 9.39 5.27 -1.09
CA GLN A 139 10.25 6.31 -0.55
C GLN A 139 9.54 7.08 0.56
N HIS A 140 8.26 7.39 0.35
CA HIS A 140 7.43 8.04 1.35
C HIS A 140 7.22 7.18 2.60
N ILE A 141 6.85 5.90 2.45
CA ILE A 141 6.72 4.94 3.57
C ILE A 141 8.03 4.86 4.34
N ALA A 142 9.16 4.72 3.65
CA ALA A 142 10.48 4.61 4.27
C ALA A 142 10.83 5.85 5.11
N ILE A 143 10.58 7.05 4.58
CA ILE A 143 10.82 8.32 5.30
C ILE A 143 9.91 8.44 6.52
N VAL A 144 8.61 8.14 6.38
CA VAL A 144 7.65 8.21 7.48
C VAL A 144 8.03 7.24 8.59
N MET A 145 8.29 5.97 8.25
CA MET A 145 8.67 4.95 9.23
C MET A 145 10.00 5.29 9.90
N ALA A 146 10.98 5.83 9.17
CA ALA A 146 12.24 6.28 9.75
C ALA A 146 12.04 7.43 10.76
N SER A 147 11.08 8.32 10.50
CA SER A 147 10.79 9.49 11.34
C SER A 147 9.87 9.22 12.54
N MET A 148 9.20 8.05 12.60
CA MET A 148 8.33 7.69 13.72
C MET A 148 9.14 7.23 14.95
N GLU A 149 8.85 7.85 16.09
CA GLU A 149 9.42 7.54 17.40
C GLU A 149 8.33 7.71 18.48
N PHE A 150 8.58 7.22 19.70
CA PHE A 150 7.67 7.44 20.82
C PHE A 150 7.45 8.92 21.15
N ALA A 151 8.48 9.75 20.92
CA ALA A 151 8.43 11.19 21.15
C ALA A 151 7.68 11.96 20.05
N THR A 152 7.33 11.32 18.92
CA THR A 152 6.64 12.00 17.82
C THR A 152 5.31 12.59 18.31
N ALA A 153 5.05 13.85 17.98
CA ALA A 153 3.81 14.51 18.36
C ALA A 153 2.60 13.89 17.61
N THR A 154 1.45 13.79 18.28
CA THR A 154 0.23 13.21 17.69
C THR A 154 -0.20 13.95 16.41
N GLY A 155 -0.02 15.28 16.35
CA GLY A 155 -0.28 16.06 15.14
C GLY A 155 0.61 15.66 13.95
N THR A 156 1.88 15.34 14.21
CA THR A 156 2.82 14.84 13.20
C THR A 156 2.43 13.43 12.75
N MET A 157 2.02 12.55 13.67
CA MET A 157 1.53 11.21 13.33
C MET A 157 0.25 11.26 12.49
N ASN A 158 -0.67 12.20 12.77
CA ASN A 158 -1.87 12.41 11.96
C ASN A 158 -1.51 12.91 10.56
N ALA A 159 -0.56 13.83 10.43
CA ALA A 159 -0.07 14.29 9.14
C ALA A 159 0.54 13.14 8.32
N PHE A 160 1.28 12.22 8.96
CA PHE A 160 1.78 11.00 8.31
C PHE A 160 0.67 10.06 7.85
N MET A 161 -0.38 9.88 8.66
CA MET A 161 -1.54 9.07 8.24
C MET A 161 -2.26 9.69 7.03
N THR A 162 -2.45 11.01 7.05
CA THR A 162 -3.02 11.72 5.91
C THR A 162 -2.13 11.58 4.68
N SER A 163 -0.82 11.76 4.82
CA SER A 163 0.10 11.66 3.68
C SER A 163 0.15 10.25 3.11
N LEU A 164 0.17 9.20 3.95
CA LEU A 164 0.13 7.81 3.48
C LEU A 164 -1.21 7.47 2.80
N SER A 165 -2.31 8.11 3.19
CA SER A 165 -3.62 7.91 2.55
C SER A 165 -3.76 8.62 1.19
N THR A 166 -2.87 9.56 0.87
CA THR A 166 -2.85 10.25 -0.42
C THR A 166 -1.77 9.65 -1.31
N GLN A 167 -2.18 8.81 -2.27
CA GLN A 167 -1.26 8.29 -3.29
C GLN A 167 -0.80 9.41 -4.25
N PRO A 168 0.48 9.43 -4.66
CA PRO A 168 0.93 10.33 -5.73
C PRO A 168 0.36 9.85 -7.07
N PHE A 169 -0.56 10.63 -7.65
CA PHE A 169 -1.19 10.30 -8.94
C PHE A 169 -0.29 10.64 -10.11
N ILE A 170 0.63 9.75 -10.47
CA ILE A 170 1.44 9.88 -11.68
C ILE A 170 0.77 9.08 -12.81
N ASN A 171 0.53 9.73 -13.96
CA ASN A 171 0.06 9.09 -15.20
C ASN A 171 -1.28 8.32 -15.09
N ILE A 172 -2.20 8.71 -14.19
CA ILE A 172 -3.45 8.01 -13.94
C ILE A 172 -4.33 7.83 -15.20
N ASP A 173 -4.36 8.82 -16.09
CA ASP A 173 -5.12 8.73 -17.34
C ASP A 173 -4.61 7.60 -18.25
N THR A 174 -3.28 7.38 -18.27
CA THR A 174 -2.67 6.29 -19.04
C THR A 174 -3.02 4.94 -18.43
N ILE A 175 -2.96 4.83 -17.10
CA ILE A 175 -3.30 3.62 -16.35
C ILE A 175 -4.77 3.26 -16.57
N LEU A 176 -5.67 4.23 -16.46
CA LEU A 176 -7.12 4.05 -16.67
C LEU A 176 -7.42 3.62 -18.11
N ALA A 177 -6.91 4.34 -19.10
CA ALA A 177 -7.15 4.02 -20.50
C ALA A 177 -6.72 2.60 -20.87
N ILE A 178 -5.54 2.15 -20.41
CA ILE A 178 -5.04 0.80 -20.65
C ILE A 178 -5.87 -0.24 -19.89
N THR A 179 -6.29 0.06 -18.66
CA THR A 179 -7.14 -0.83 -17.87
C THR A 179 -8.51 -1.03 -18.51
N GLU A 180 -9.15 0.05 -18.97
CA GLU A 180 -10.44 0.02 -19.68
C GLU A 180 -10.33 -0.79 -20.97
N GLN A 181 -9.30 -0.52 -21.77
CA GLN A 181 -9.05 -1.22 -23.02
C GLN A 181 -8.80 -2.73 -22.79
N HIS A 182 -8.03 -3.08 -21.74
CA HIS A 182 -7.81 -4.48 -21.36
C HIS A 182 -9.11 -5.16 -20.93
N ASN A 183 -9.90 -4.52 -20.05
CA ASN A 183 -11.16 -5.07 -19.57
C ASN A 183 -12.16 -5.28 -20.72
N HIS A 184 -12.28 -4.30 -21.61
CA HIS A 184 -13.15 -4.40 -22.78
C HIS A 184 -12.76 -5.58 -23.67
N SER A 185 -11.47 -5.72 -23.98
CA SER A 185 -10.94 -6.84 -24.76
C SER A 185 -11.19 -8.19 -24.10
N TYR A 186 -10.97 -8.27 -22.78
CA TYR A 186 -11.14 -9.49 -22.01
C TYR A 186 -12.60 -9.93 -21.92
N HIS A 187 -13.52 -8.98 -21.81
CA HIS A 187 -14.97 -9.26 -21.87
C HIS A 187 -15.39 -9.80 -23.23
N LEU A 188 -14.88 -9.23 -24.33
CA LEU A 188 -15.18 -9.71 -25.68
C LEU A 188 -14.63 -11.13 -25.93
N MET A 189 -13.39 -11.42 -25.50
CA MET A 189 -12.81 -12.77 -25.61
C MET A 189 -13.56 -13.82 -24.76
N LYS A 190 -14.23 -13.40 -23.68
CA LYS A 190 -15.10 -14.28 -22.88
C LYS A 190 -16.52 -14.40 -23.42
N ALA A 191 -16.93 -13.46 -24.28
CA ALA A 191 -18.27 -13.41 -24.87
C ALA A 191 -18.36 -14.16 -26.20
N GLU A 192 -17.25 -14.64 -26.78
CA GLU A 192 -17.30 -15.55 -27.92
C GLU A 192 -18.04 -16.85 -27.54
N PRO A 193 -19.21 -17.14 -28.14
CA PRO A 193 -19.76 -18.48 -28.11
C PRO A 193 -18.76 -19.35 -28.89
N LYS A 194 -18.25 -20.40 -28.27
CA LYS A 194 -17.61 -21.49 -29.02
C LYS A 194 -18.65 -21.99 -30.02
N ASP A 195 -18.37 -21.83 -31.31
CA ASP A 195 -19.16 -22.29 -32.46
C ASP A 195 -20.29 -23.27 -32.11
N GLU A 196 -21.54 -22.80 -32.15
CA GLU A 196 -22.66 -23.64 -32.56
C GLU A 196 -22.87 -23.42 -34.06
N TRP A 197 -22.06 -24.12 -34.85
CA TRP A 197 -22.48 -24.58 -36.17
C TRP A 197 -23.04 -26.00 -36.00
N VAL A 198 -24.34 -26.11 -35.68
CA VAL A 198 -25.30 -27.10 -36.23
C VAL A 198 -26.67 -26.44 -36.32
#